data_AF-A0A952NU32-F1
#
_entry.id   AF-A0A952NU32-F1
#
_cell.length_a   1.000
_cell.length_b   1.000
_cell.length_c   1.000
_cell.angle_alpha   90.00
_cell.angle_beta   90.00
_cell.angle_gamma   90.00
#
_symmetry.space_group_name_H-M   'P 1'
#
loop_
_entity.id
_entity.type
_entity.pdbx_description
1 polymer ?
#
loop_
_entity_poly.entity_id
_entity_poly.type
_entity_poly.pdbx_seq_one_letter_code
_entity_poly.pdbx_strand_id
1 'polypeptide(L)'
;MDFSKLPLMFEGTVQQEHLDFLGHMNVMWYTHFFDRATWNWYNSFGFGHEYHTQSGNGSFALESHTRYLAELRAGEGFKVYSRALQRNPKLFLMMHFMVRDRDGQLAAITELLGIHINMATRRSSPLPKEIAALWDAQIAIGNKAGWDAPVSGAIKIG
;
A
#
# COMPACT_ATOMS: atom_id res chain seq x y z
N MET A 1 16.02 4.64 -6.39
CA MET A 1 14.84 3.98 -6.99
C MET A 1 14.08 5.06 -7.71
N ASP A 2 13.74 4.86 -8.99
CA ASP A 2 12.85 5.78 -9.70
C ASP A 2 11.40 5.38 -9.43
N PHE A 3 10.63 6.27 -8.80
CA PHE A 3 9.22 6.04 -8.47
C PHE A 3 8.26 6.57 -9.54
N SER A 4 8.75 7.23 -10.60
CA SER A 4 7.92 7.84 -11.65
C SER A 4 7.07 6.84 -12.44
N LYS A 5 7.44 5.56 -12.41
CA LYS A 5 6.71 4.44 -13.04
C LYS A 5 5.71 3.76 -12.11
N LEU A 6 5.75 4.09 -10.82
CA LEU A 6 4.77 3.62 -9.85
C LEU A 6 3.67 4.67 -9.69
N PRO A 7 2.43 4.24 -9.46
CA PRO A 7 1.34 5.17 -9.32
C PRO A 7 1.40 5.84 -7.93
N LEU A 8 1.21 7.16 -7.92
CA LEU A 8 1.19 7.99 -6.72
C LEU A 8 -0.21 7.93 -6.10
N MET A 9 -0.29 7.47 -4.85
CA MET A 9 -1.55 7.09 -4.21
C MET A 9 -1.94 7.93 -3.02
N PHE A 10 -0.99 8.67 -2.45
CA PHE A 10 -1.27 9.64 -1.42
C PHE A 10 -0.19 10.72 -1.39
N GLU A 11 -0.60 11.95 -1.14
CA GLU A 11 0.29 13.08 -0.87
C GLU A 11 -0.18 13.73 0.43
N GLY A 12 0.75 14.12 1.28
CA GLY A 12 0.41 14.71 2.56
C GLY A 12 1.55 15.50 3.16
N THR A 13 1.24 16.20 4.25
CA THR A 13 2.20 16.96 5.04
C THR A 13 2.11 16.48 6.48
N VAL A 14 3.26 16.29 7.12
CA VAL A 14 3.29 15.96 8.55
C VAL A 14 2.82 17.16 9.36
N GLN A 15 1.76 16.98 10.14
CA GLN A 15 1.20 17.98 11.04
C GLN A 15 1.85 17.87 12.42
N GLN A 16 1.69 18.91 13.25
CA GLN A 16 2.20 18.90 14.62
C GLN A 16 1.61 17.75 15.46
N GLU A 17 0.33 17.44 15.27
CA GLU A 17 -0.35 16.31 15.93
C GLU A 17 0.18 14.94 15.49
N HIS A 18 0.97 14.87 14.41
CA HIS A 18 1.56 13.61 13.97
C HIS A 18 2.84 13.25 14.73
N LEU A 19 3.43 14.18 15.47
CA LEU A 19 4.70 13.96 16.15
C LEU A 19 4.50 13.21 17.46
N ASP A 20 5.48 12.37 17.81
CA ASP A 20 5.64 11.89 19.17
C ASP A 20 6.52 12.85 20.00
N PHE A 21 6.81 12.47 21.24
CA PHE A 21 7.63 13.26 22.16
C PHE A 21 9.10 13.37 21.73
N LEU A 22 9.56 12.59 20.74
CA LEU A 22 10.89 12.70 20.16
C LEU A 22 10.94 13.74 19.02
N GLY A 23 9.79 14.31 18.63
CA GLY A 23 9.71 15.40 17.66
C GLY A 23 9.71 14.97 16.19
N HIS A 24 9.51 13.68 15.93
CA HIS A 24 9.33 13.13 14.58
C HIS A 24 7.99 12.40 14.48
N MET A 25 7.55 12.13 13.25
CA MET A 25 6.28 11.46 13.00
C MET A 25 6.21 10.12 13.74
N ASN A 26 5.17 9.93 14.55
CA ASN A 26 4.96 8.69 15.28
C ASN A 26 4.67 7.53 14.30
N VAL A 27 5.13 6.34 14.63
CA VAL A 27 4.96 5.11 13.84
C VAL A 27 3.51 4.80 13.45
N MET A 28 2.53 5.18 14.25
CA MET A 28 1.10 4.96 13.95
C MET A 28 0.65 5.74 12.71
N TRP A 29 1.21 6.92 12.48
CA TRP A 29 0.85 7.78 11.36
C TRP A 29 1.38 7.26 10.03
N TYR A 30 2.54 6.60 10.03
CA TYR A 30 3.01 5.88 8.83
C TYR A 30 1.97 4.84 8.41
N THR A 31 1.49 4.01 9.35
CA THR A 31 0.45 3.01 9.08
C THR A 31 -0.83 3.67 8.56
N HIS A 32 -1.26 4.78 9.18
CA HIS A 32 -2.41 5.55 8.70
C HIS A 32 -2.25 6.01 7.25
N PHE A 33 -1.13 6.63 6.89
CA PHE A 33 -0.92 7.12 5.52
C PHE A 33 -0.74 5.99 4.50
N PHE A 34 -0.16 4.86 4.89
CA PHE A 34 -0.12 3.67 4.06
C PHE A 34 -1.50 3.06 3.84
N ASP A 35 -2.40 3.08 4.83
CA ASP A 35 -3.78 2.63 4.67
C ASP A 35 -4.56 3.58 3.75
N ARG A 36 -4.40 4.90 3.90
CA ARG A 36 -4.95 5.90 2.97
C ARG A 36 -4.52 5.64 1.52
N ALA A 37 -3.22 5.38 1.32
CA ALA A 37 -2.68 5.03 0.01
C ALA A 37 -3.26 3.71 -0.51
N THR A 38 -3.44 2.71 0.36
CA THR A 38 -4.04 1.41 0.00
C THR A 38 -5.45 1.60 -0.55
N TRP A 39 -6.32 2.34 0.14
CA TRP A 39 -7.69 2.56 -0.30
C TRP A 39 -7.78 3.42 -1.56
N ASN A 40 -6.96 4.48 -1.66
CA ASN A 40 -6.87 5.28 -2.88
C ASN A 40 -6.44 4.41 -4.07
N TRP A 41 -5.47 3.52 -3.86
CA TRP A 41 -5.02 2.60 -4.88
C TRP A 41 -6.08 1.58 -5.29
N TYR A 42 -6.76 0.94 -4.34
CA TYR A 42 -7.86 0.03 -4.65
C TYR A 42 -8.98 0.71 -5.42
N ASN A 43 -9.35 1.93 -5.03
CA ASN A 43 -10.33 2.72 -5.76
C ASN A 43 -9.87 2.99 -7.21
N SER A 44 -8.58 3.25 -7.44
CA SER A 44 -8.04 3.62 -8.76
C SER A 44 -8.21 2.54 -9.84
N PHE A 45 -8.36 1.27 -9.46
CA PHE A 45 -8.53 0.17 -10.41
C PHE A 45 -9.82 -0.64 -10.20
N GLY A 46 -10.76 -0.14 -9.38
CA GLY A 46 -12.07 -0.78 -9.21
C GLY A 46 -12.12 -1.93 -8.19
N PHE A 47 -11.19 -1.99 -7.23
CA PHE A 47 -11.22 -2.94 -6.09
C PHE A 47 -11.60 -2.26 -4.76
N GLY A 48 -11.97 -0.99 -4.81
CA GLY A 48 -12.28 -0.18 -3.62
C GLY A 48 -13.76 -0.16 -3.24
N HIS A 49 -14.24 1.01 -2.82
CA HIS A 49 -15.56 1.17 -2.19
C HIS A 49 -16.74 0.77 -3.09
N GLU A 50 -16.65 1.07 -4.39
CA GLU A 50 -17.69 0.70 -5.35
C GLU A 50 -17.82 -0.81 -5.49
N TYR A 51 -16.70 -1.51 -5.63
CA TYR A 51 -16.66 -2.98 -5.66
C TYR A 51 -17.26 -3.59 -4.40
N HIS A 52 -16.94 -3.02 -3.23
CA HIS A 52 -17.50 -3.47 -1.96
C HIS A 52 -19.03 -3.35 -1.94
N THR A 53 -19.54 -2.17 -2.31
CA THR A 53 -20.97 -1.87 -2.32
C THR A 53 -21.73 -2.78 -3.29
N GLN A 54 -21.18 -3.06 -4.47
CA GLN A 54 -21.86 -3.84 -5.52
C GLN A 54 -21.80 -5.36 -5.27
N SER A 55 -20.69 -5.87 -4.78
CA SER A 55 -20.45 -7.32 -4.69
C SER A 55 -20.64 -7.90 -3.29
N GLY A 56 -20.64 -7.07 -2.25
CA GLY A 56 -20.57 -7.53 -0.87
C GLY A 56 -19.26 -8.22 -0.52
N ASN A 57 -18.20 -8.03 -1.30
CA ASN A 57 -16.85 -8.51 -1.00
C ASN A 57 -15.94 -7.36 -0.57
N GLY A 58 -14.72 -7.67 -0.17
CA GLY A 58 -13.75 -6.67 0.26
C GLY A 58 -12.37 -7.25 0.51
N SER A 59 -11.55 -6.50 1.22
CA SER A 59 -10.18 -6.85 1.56
C SER A 59 -9.93 -6.66 3.06
N PHE A 60 -9.22 -7.60 3.68
CA PHE A 60 -8.59 -7.40 4.99
C PHE A 60 -7.07 -7.44 4.86
N ALA A 61 -6.36 -6.66 5.67
CA ALA A 61 -4.93 -6.81 5.87
C ALA A 61 -4.67 -8.00 6.80
N LEU A 62 -3.78 -8.91 6.39
CA LEU A 62 -3.35 -10.06 7.21
C LEU A 62 -2.05 -9.75 7.94
N GLU A 63 -1.08 -9.25 7.19
CA GLU A 63 0.27 -8.99 7.70
C GLU A 63 0.80 -7.70 7.07
N SER A 64 1.63 -6.99 7.83
CA SER A 64 2.41 -5.89 7.31
C SER A 64 3.82 -5.91 7.89
N HIS A 65 4.79 -5.47 7.10
CA HIS A 65 6.17 -5.30 7.51
C HIS A 65 6.66 -3.92 7.09
N THR A 66 6.92 -3.06 8.07
CA THR A 66 7.32 -1.67 7.84
C THR A 66 8.78 -1.44 8.24
N ARG A 67 9.55 -0.81 7.36
CA ARG A 67 10.89 -0.29 7.65
C ARG A 67 10.86 1.24 7.68
N TYR A 68 11.40 1.82 8.75
CA TYR A 68 11.60 3.25 8.91
C TYR A 68 13.06 3.57 8.56
N LEU A 69 13.27 4.42 7.56
CA LEU A 69 14.58 4.67 6.95
C LEU A 69 15.06 6.11 7.16
N ALA A 70 14.13 7.07 7.22
CA ALA A 70 14.42 8.46 7.55
C ALA A 70 13.23 9.08 8.28
N GLU A 71 13.53 10.01 9.18
CA GLU A 71 12.51 10.77 9.92
C GLU A 71 11.77 11.75 9.00
N LEU A 72 10.48 11.94 9.30
CA LEU A 72 9.68 13.05 8.82
C LEU A 72 9.26 13.93 10.00
N ARG A 73 9.35 15.25 9.84
CA ARG A 73 9.03 16.26 10.86
C ARG A 73 7.89 17.15 10.42
N ALA A 74 7.30 17.88 11.37
CA ALA A 74 6.19 18.77 11.11
C ALA A 74 6.53 19.79 10.01
N GLY A 75 5.58 19.99 9.09
CA GLY A 75 5.73 20.83 7.90
C GLY A 75 6.37 20.12 6.70
N GLU A 76 6.97 18.94 6.85
CA GLU A 76 7.55 18.20 5.72
C GLU A 76 6.45 17.49 4.91
N GLY A 77 6.47 17.72 3.59
CA GLY A 77 5.64 17.01 2.63
C GLY A 77 6.19 15.61 2.31
N PHE A 78 5.30 14.69 1.96
CA PHE A 78 5.64 13.35 1.53
C PHE A 78 4.64 12.80 0.50
N LYS A 79 5.11 11.84 -0.29
CA LYS A 79 4.38 11.11 -1.32
C LYS A 79 4.42 9.62 -1.04
N VAL A 80 3.32 8.91 -1.26
CA VAL A 80 3.23 7.46 -1.12
C VAL A 80 2.95 6.83 -2.47
N TYR A 81 3.91 6.04 -2.96
CA TYR A 81 3.80 5.29 -4.21
C TYR A 81 3.49 3.83 -3.92
N SER A 82 2.66 3.20 -4.74
CA SER A 82 2.20 1.82 -4.52
C SER A 82 2.73 0.87 -5.59
N ARG A 83 3.01 -0.39 -5.23
CA ARG A 83 3.44 -1.43 -6.16
C ARG A 83 2.77 -2.75 -5.82
N ALA A 84 2.00 -3.31 -6.75
CA ALA A 84 1.60 -4.71 -6.68
C ALA A 84 2.80 -5.61 -6.97
N LEU A 85 2.94 -6.71 -6.22
CA LEU A 85 4.02 -7.67 -6.41
C LEU A 85 3.50 -8.99 -6.96
N GLN A 86 2.57 -9.61 -6.24
CA GLN A 86 2.13 -10.97 -6.49
C GLN A 86 0.69 -11.15 -6.03
N ARG A 87 0.00 -12.14 -6.60
CA ARG A 87 -1.27 -12.65 -6.07
C ARG A 87 -1.38 -14.16 -6.26
N ASN A 88 -2.23 -14.78 -5.46
CA ASN A 88 -2.73 -16.12 -5.69
C ASN A 88 -4.27 -16.03 -5.88
N PRO A 89 -5.05 -17.12 -5.83
CA PRO A 89 -6.50 -17.03 -5.97
C PRO A 89 -7.21 -16.13 -4.96
N LYS A 90 -6.66 -15.85 -3.78
CA LYS A 90 -7.33 -15.09 -2.70
C LYS A 90 -6.44 -14.07 -1.97
N LEU A 91 -5.12 -14.19 -2.06
CA LEU A 91 -4.13 -13.32 -1.44
C LEU A 91 -3.50 -12.41 -2.48
N PHE A 92 -3.06 -11.24 -2.04
CA PHE A 92 -2.27 -10.31 -2.84
C PHE A 92 -1.22 -9.62 -1.96
N LEU A 93 -0.04 -9.47 -2.52
CA LEU A 93 1.11 -8.84 -1.89
C LEU A 93 1.42 -7.53 -2.61
N MET A 94 1.51 -6.46 -1.83
CA MET A 94 1.80 -5.12 -2.32
C MET A 94 2.84 -4.43 -1.44
N MET A 95 3.43 -3.36 -1.95
CA MET A 95 4.31 -2.48 -1.19
C MET A 95 3.92 -1.02 -1.38
N HIS A 96 4.13 -0.23 -0.34
CA HIS A 96 4.11 1.23 -0.42
C HIS A 96 5.46 1.83 -0.07
N PHE A 97 5.78 2.94 -0.73
CA PHE A 97 7.02 3.68 -0.59
C PHE A 97 6.69 5.12 -0.22
N MET A 98 7.03 5.53 0.99
CA MET A 98 6.86 6.91 1.45
C MET A 98 8.14 7.70 1.18
N VAL A 99 8.04 8.69 0.31
CA VAL A 99 9.15 9.52 -0.18
C VAL A 99 8.96 10.95 0.31
N ARG A 100 9.98 11.53 0.95
CA ARG A 100 9.95 12.91 1.43
C ARG A 100 10.11 13.88 0.27
N ASP A 101 9.29 14.93 0.24
CA ASP A 101 9.24 15.86 -0.90
C ASP A 101 10.48 16.75 -1.02
N ARG A 102 11.06 17.17 0.10
CA ARG A 102 12.17 18.14 0.12
C ARG A 102 13.39 17.67 -0.69
N ASP A 103 13.70 16.38 -0.60
CA ASP A 103 14.96 15.80 -1.10
C ASP A 103 14.78 14.47 -1.82
N GLY A 104 13.55 13.98 -1.97
CA GLY A 104 13.26 12.69 -2.59
C GLY A 104 13.75 11.49 -1.79
N GLN A 105 14.13 11.66 -0.51
CA GLN A 105 14.61 10.56 0.31
C GLN A 105 13.47 9.60 0.66
N LEU A 106 13.73 8.30 0.55
CA LEU A 106 12.80 7.27 0.99
C LEU A 106 12.75 7.25 2.52
N ALA A 107 11.61 7.63 3.09
CA ALA A 107 11.39 7.73 4.53
C ALA A 107 10.94 6.39 5.14
N ALA A 108 10.05 5.67 4.45
CA ALA A 108 9.59 4.37 4.91
C ALA A 108 9.13 3.48 3.75
N ILE A 109 9.16 2.17 4.01
CA ILE A 109 8.62 1.14 3.10
C ILE A 109 7.71 0.25 3.93
N THR A 110 6.51 -0.06 3.43
CA THR A 110 5.68 -1.10 4.01
C THR A 110 5.34 -2.16 2.97
N GLU A 111 5.48 -3.43 3.36
CA GLU A 111 5.00 -4.60 2.63
C GLU A 111 3.69 -5.03 3.27
N LEU A 112 2.63 -5.27 2.48
CA LEU A 112 1.31 -5.65 2.97
C LEU A 112 0.80 -6.89 2.26
N LEU A 113 0.44 -7.90 3.05
CA LEU A 113 -0.34 -9.04 2.59
C LEU A 113 -1.82 -8.78 2.87
N GLY A 114 -2.62 -8.72 1.81
CA GLY A 114 -4.07 -8.67 1.94
C GLY A 114 -4.74 -9.93 1.42
N ILE A 115 -5.99 -10.09 1.84
CA ILE A 115 -6.84 -11.22 1.49
C ILE A 115 -8.21 -10.74 1.02
N HIS A 116 -8.74 -11.39 -0.01
CA HIS A 116 -10.09 -11.19 -0.49
C HIS A 116 -11.12 -11.88 0.41
N ILE A 117 -12.16 -11.14 0.80
CA ILE A 117 -13.16 -11.55 1.80
C ILE A 117 -14.57 -11.43 1.21
N ASN A 118 -15.40 -12.44 1.44
CA ASN A 118 -16.85 -12.31 1.31
C ASN A 118 -17.41 -11.74 2.61
N MET A 119 -18.04 -10.56 2.56
CA MET A 119 -18.43 -9.83 3.78
C MET A 119 -19.66 -10.41 4.47
N ALA A 120 -20.53 -11.12 3.73
CA ALA A 120 -21.68 -11.80 4.31
C ALA A 120 -21.25 -12.95 5.23
N THR A 121 -20.23 -13.71 4.83
CA THR A 121 -19.69 -14.83 5.63
C THR A 121 -18.50 -14.44 6.50
N ARG A 122 -17.90 -13.28 6.24
CA ARG A 122 -16.63 -12.80 6.82
C ARG A 122 -15.48 -13.80 6.68
N ARG A 123 -15.50 -14.58 5.60
CA ARG A 123 -14.47 -15.60 5.29
C ARG A 123 -13.75 -15.25 3.98
N SER A 124 -12.54 -15.78 3.85
CA SER A 124 -11.78 -15.65 2.60
C SER A 124 -12.51 -16.30 1.44
N SER A 125 -12.52 -15.65 0.29
CA SER A 125 -13.07 -16.16 -0.96
C SER A 125 -12.09 -15.92 -2.10
N PRO A 126 -12.12 -16.72 -3.18
CA PRO A 126 -11.34 -16.42 -4.36
C PRO A 126 -11.70 -15.05 -4.96
N LEU A 127 -10.72 -14.36 -5.52
CA LEU A 127 -10.91 -13.18 -6.35
C LEU A 127 -11.75 -13.58 -7.57
N PRO A 128 -12.85 -12.85 -7.87
CA PRO A 128 -13.52 -12.98 -9.16
C PRO A 128 -12.56 -12.73 -10.33
N LYS A 129 -12.84 -13.31 -11.51
CA LYS A 129 -11.90 -13.30 -12.65
C LYS A 129 -11.54 -11.88 -13.09
N GLU A 130 -12.53 -11.00 -13.10
CA GLU A 130 -12.39 -9.58 -13.41
C GLU A 130 -11.50 -8.85 -12.41
N ILE A 131 -11.63 -9.13 -11.11
CA ILE A 131 -10.79 -8.53 -10.07
C ILE A 131 -9.36 -9.08 -10.13
N ALA A 132 -9.23 -10.39 -10.37
CA ALA A 132 -7.94 -11.04 -10.57
C ALA A 132 -7.17 -10.42 -11.75
N ALA A 133 -7.84 -10.13 -12.86
CA ALA A 133 -7.25 -9.47 -14.02
C ALA A 133 -6.79 -8.03 -13.73
N LEU A 134 -7.54 -7.29 -12.89
CA LEU A 134 -7.15 -5.95 -12.47
C LEU A 134 -5.86 -5.98 -11.62
N TRP A 135 -5.75 -6.95 -10.70
CA TRP A 135 -4.50 -7.16 -9.95
C TRP A 135 -3.33 -7.54 -10.86
N ASP A 136 -3.53 -8.40 -11.86
CA ASP A 136 -2.49 -8.76 -12.83
C ASP A 136 -2.00 -7.54 -13.62
N ALA A 137 -2.92 -6.64 -14.01
CA ALA A 137 -2.58 -5.38 -14.65
C ALA A 137 -1.74 -4.48 -13.73
N GLN A 138 -2.07 -4.39 -12.44
CA GLN A 138 -1.27 -3.66 -11.46
C GLN A 138 0.12 -4.27 -11.24
N ILE A 139 0.24 -5.60 -11.22
CA ILE A 139 1.54 -6.30 -11.14
C ILE A 139 2.37 -5.97 -12.38
N ALA A 140 1.76 -5.98 -13.58
CA ALA A 140 2.44 -5.60 -14.81
C ALA A 140 2.91 -4.13 -14.82
N ILE A 141 2.16 -3.21 -14.20
CA ILE A 141 2.61 -1.82 -13.97
C ILE A 141 3.82 -1.81 -13.03
N GLY A 142 3.73 -2.49 -11.89
CA GLY A 142 4.82 -2.57 -10.92
C GLY A 142 6.13 -3.12 -11.51
N ASN A 143 6.03 -4.09 -12.41
CA ASN A 143 7.19 -4.67 -13.11
C ASN A 143 7.92 -3.69 -14.05
N LYS A 144 7.27 -2.59 -14.45
CA LYS A 144 7.89 -1.53 -15.27
C LYS A 144 8.75 -0.55 -14.46
N ALA A 145 8.84 -0.71 -13.14
CA ALA A 145 9.64 0.16 -12.28
C ALA A 145 11.16 0.11 -12.57
N GLY A 146 11.65 -0.96 -13.20
CA GLY A 146 13.06 -1.08 -13.59
C GLY A 146 14.03 -1.37 -12.44
N TRP A 147 13.51 -1.75 -11.27
CA TRP A 147 14.29 -2.19 -10.11
C TRP A 147 13.54 -3.29 -9.33
N ASP A 148 14.31 -4.15 -8.67
CA ASP A 148 13.78 -5.25 -7.86
C ASP A 148 13.08 -4.71 -6.61
N ALA A 149 11.87 -5.21 -6.36
CA ALA A 149 11.12 -4.85 -5.17
C ALA A 149 11.94 -5.25 -3.91
N PRO A 150 12.21 -4.32 -2.98
CA PRO A 150 13.04 -4.62 -1.82
C PRO A 150 12.22 -5.35 -0.75
N VAL A 151 11.70 -6.53 -1.08
CA VAL A 151 10.89 -7.37 -0.18
C VAL A 151 11.67 -7.75 1.08
N SER A 152 10.98 -7.90 2.21
CA SER A 152 11.63 -8.25 3.48
C SER A 152 12.04 -9.72 3.56
N GLY A 153 11.34 -10.59 2.82
CA GLY A 153 11.42 -12.04 2.98
C GLY A 153 10.63 -12.59 4.18
N ALA A 154 10.07 -11.71 5.02
CA ALA A 154 9.26 -12.08 6.18
C ALA A 154 7.83 -12.48 5.78
N ILE A 155 7.28 -11.84 4.75
CA ILE A 155 5.94 -12.11 4.23
C ILE A 155 6.06 -12.98 2.98
N LYS A 156 5.22 -14.02 2.89
CA LYS A 156 5.16 -14.93 1.75
C LYS A 156 3.73 -15.15 1.33
N ILE A 157 3.51 -15.20 0.02
CA ILE A 157 2.26 -15.69 -0.54
C ILE A 157 2.35 -17.22 -0.64
N GLY A 158 1.47 -17.91 0.09
CA GLY A 158 1.35 -19.37 0.05
C GLY A 158 0.54 -19.90 -1.12
#